data_AF-A0A536YJ18-F1
#
_entry.id   AF-A0A536YJ18-F1
#
_cell.length_a   1.000
_cell.length_b   1.000
_cell.length_c   1.000
_cell.angle_alpha   90.00
_cell.angle_beta   90.00
_cell.angle_gamma   90.00
#
_symmetry.space_group_name_H-M   'P 1'
#
loop_
_entity.id
_entity.type
_entity.pdbx_description
1 polymer ?
#
loop_
_entity_poly.entity_id
_entity_poly.type
_entity_poly.pdbx_seq_one_letter_code
_entity_poly.pdbx_strand_id
1 'polypeptide(L)' 'MTEHFDTLETRDPELRERAQLAALPVRIALAKSHTAAYARIFSGVDPAAV' A
#
# COMPACT_ATOMS: atom_id res chain seq x y z
N MET A 1 -24.94 -0.51 18.98
CA MET A 1 -24.51 0.00 17.66
C MET A 1 -22.99 -0.06 17.64
N THR A 2 -22.39 -0.41 16.50
CA THR A 2 -20.93 -0.39 16.38
C THR A 2 -20.50 1.06 16.15
N GLU A 3 -19.65 1.59 17.01
CA GLU A 3 -19.03 2.89 16.79
C GLU A 3 -17.79 2.71 15.91
N HIS A 4 -17.63 3.59 14.92
CA HIS A 4 -16.48 3.63 14.04
C HIS A 4 -15.63 4.84 14.39
N PHE A 5 -14.31 4.64 14.51
CA PHE A 5 -13.34 5.67 14.86
C PHE A 5 -12.82 6.41 13.63
N ASP A 6 -12.90 5.80 12.44
CA ASP A 6 -12.58 6.44 11.18
C ASP A 6 -13.45 5.99 10.00
N THR A 7 -13.30 6.71 8.88
CA THR A 7 -14.05 6.46 7.65
C THR A 7 -13.54 5.25 6.86
N LEU A 8 -12.32 4.77 7.13
CA LEU A 8 -11.73 3.60 6.46
C LEU A 8 -12.31 2.28 6.96
N GLU A 9 -12.90 2.25 8.17
CA GLU A 9 -13.56 1.07 8.74
C GLU A 9 -14.80 0.64 7.96
N THR A 10 -15.53 1.60 7.39
CA THR A 10 -16.80 1.36 6.68
C THR A 10 -16.82 1.86 5.24
N ARG A 11 -15.68 2.35 4.73
CA ARG A 11 -15.59 2.82 3.35
C ARG A 11 -16.01 1.75 2.36
N ASP A 12 -16.55 2.23 1.24
CA ASP A 12 -16.86 1.41 0.09
C ASP A 12 -15.67 0.52 -0.32
N PRO A 13 -15.89 -0.79 -0.57
CA PRO A 13 -14.81 -1.71 -0.95
C PRO A 13 -14.03 -1.30 -2.20
N GLU A 14 -14.70 -0.73 -3.21
CA GLU A 14 -14.08 -0.28 -4.45
C GLU A 14 -13.19 0.94 -4.19
N LEU A 15 -13.67 1.89 -3.38
CA LEU A 15 -12.87 3.04 -2.95
C LEU A 15 -11.62 2.60 -2.17
N ARG A 16 -11.77 1.59 -1.30
CA ARG A 16 -10.65 1.00 -0.56
C ARG A 16 -9.60 0.42 -1.50
N GLU A 17 -10.01 -0.38 -2.48
CA GLU A 17 -9.09 -1.02 -3.42
C GLU A 17 -8.34 0.01 -4.25
N ARG A 18 -9.06 0.96 -4.87
CA ARG A 18 -8.44 2.05 -5.65
C ARG A 18 -7.41 2.83 -4.83
N ALA A 19 -7.74 3.18 -3.58
CA ALA A 19 -6.83 3.91 -2.70
C ALA A 19 -5.60 3.07 -2.31
N GLN A 20 -5.75 1.77 -2.09
CA GLN A 20 -4.62 0.89 -1.76
C GLN A 20 -3.68 0.67 -2.95
N LEU A 21 -4.23 0.44 -4.14
CA LEU A 21 -3.45 0.29 -5.38
C LEU A 21 -2.71 1.58 -5.72
N ALA A 22 -3.37 2.74 -5.63
CA ALA A 22 -2.71 4.03 -5.86
C ALA A 22 -1.54 4.31 -4.89
N ALA A 23 -1.59 3.79 -3.66
CA ALA A 23 -0.53 3.97 -2.67
C ALA A 23 0.61 2.93 -2.79
N LEU A 24 0.40 1.86 -3.55
CA LEU A 24 1.29 0.70 -3.59
C LEU A 24 2.68 1.03 -4.18
N PRO A 25 2.81 1.78 -5.30
CA PRO A 25 4.12 2.20 -5.84
C PRO A 25 5.03 2.87 -4.80
N VAL A 26 4.48 3.87 -4.10
CA VAL A 26 5.24 4.65 -3.12
C VAL A 26 5.66 3.77 -1.93
N ARG A 27 4.80 2.85 -1.48
CA ARG A 27 5.10 1.93 -0.39
C ARG A 27 6.23 0.96 -0.75
N ILE A 28 6.20 0.40 -1.97
CA ILE A 28 7.26 -0.51 -2.44
C ILE A 28 8.57 0.26 -2.57
N ALA A 29 8.56 1.47 -3.14
CA ALA A 29 9.75 2.30 -3.27
C ALA A 29 10.38 2.65 -1.91
N LEU A 30 9.56 3.03 -0.92
CA LEU A 30 10.00 3.30 0.44
C LEU A 30 10.60 2.05 1.09
N ALA A 31 9.93 0.91 1.00
CA ALA A 31 10.41 -0.35 1.58
C ALA A 31 11.76 -0.77 0.99
N LYS A 32 11.90 -0.70 -0.36
CA LYS A 32 13.14 -1.01 -1.07
C LYS A 32 14.30 -0.10 -0.65
N SER A 33 14.04 1.18 -0.41
CA SER A 33 15.11 2.14 -0.08
C SER A 33 15.49 2.17 1.40
N HIS A 34 14.59 1.79 2.32
CA HIS A 34 14.83 1.91 3.76
C HIS A 34 15.30 0.63 4.45
N THR A 35 15.25 -0.54 3.79
CA THR A 35 15.68 -1.80 4.42
C THR A 35 16.40 -2.73 3.44
N ALA A 36 17.46 -3.38 3.91
CA ALA A 36 18.18 -4.37 3.12
C ALA A 36 17.33 -5.63 2.81
N ALA A 37 16.45 -6.02 3.74
CA ALA A 37 15.57 -7.17 3.55
C ALA A 37 14.57 -6.94 2.41
N TYR A 38 13.84 -5.82 2.42
CA TYR A 38 12.88 -5.50 1.35
C TYR A 38 13.56 -5.16 0.03
N ALA A 39 14.76 -4.55 0.05
CA ALA A 39 15.55 -4.38 -1.17
C ALA A 39 15.82 -5.73 -1.87
N ARG A 40 16.14 -6.77 -1.09
CA ARG A 40 16.38 -8.11 -1.62
C ARG A 40 15.08 -8.78 -2.10
N ILE A 41 14.03 -8.74 -1.29
CA ILE A 41 12.73 -9.36 -1.60
C ILE A 41 12.12 -8.75 -2.88
N PHE A 42 12.17 -7.43 -3.01
CA PHE A 42 11.58 -6.71 -4.14
C PHE A 42 12.59 -6.39 -5.26
N SER A 43 13.73 -7.10 -5.32
CA SER A 43 14.81 -6.81 -6.28
C SER A 43 14.33 -6.75 -7.75
N GLY A 44 13.41 -7.64 -8.14
CA GLY A 44 12.83 -7.69 -9.49
C GLY A 44 11.56 -6.86 -9.71
N VAL A 45 11.12 -6.07 -8.73
CA VAL A 45 9.87 -5.28 -8.84
C VAL A 45 10.21 -3.83 -9.16
N ASP A 46 9.69 -3.30 -10.26
CA ASP A 46 9.68 -1.86 -10.54
C ASP A 46 8.46 -1.23 -9.83
N PRO A 47 8.65 -0.37 -8.81
CA PRO A 47 7.53 0.26 -8.12
C PRO A 47 6.64 1.10 -9.03
N ALA A 48 7.17 1.68 -10.11
CA ALA A 48 6.40 2.52 -11.02
C ALA A 48 5.53 1.73 -12.01
N ALA A 49 5.73 0.41 -12.10
CA ALA A 49 5.00 -0.48 -12.99
C ALA A 49 3.89 -1.29 -12.27
N VAL A 50 3.63 -1.00 -10.99
CA VAL A 50 2.60 -1.62 -10.15
C VAL A 50 1.38 -0.71 -10.06
#